data_AF-B9L7N3-F1
#
_entry.id   AF-B9L7N3-F1
#
_cell.length_a   1.000
_cell.length_b   1.000
_cell.length_c   1.000
_cell.angle_alpha   90.00
_cell.angle_beta   90.00
_cell.angle_gamma   90.00
#
_symmetry.space_group_name_H-M   'P 1'
#
loop_
_entity.id
_entity.type
_entity.pdbx_description
1 polymer ?
#
loop_
_entity_poly.entity_id
_entity_poly.type
_entity_poly.pdbx_seq_one_letter_code
_entity_poly.pdbx_strand_id
1 'polypeptide(L)'
;MLAPKRTDVDMNSEEFKAEEEKTKKFVQKVVDQFGWCFNPDKEVYDAIVMGLTRNKLMYGKRYCPCFIPMGDKEDRICPCKPAIDHEVAEGCCHCGIFCNPEKCKELEG
;
A
#
# COMPACT_ATOMS: atom_id res chain seq x y z
N MET A 1 20.20 0.19 1.72
CA MET A 1 18.88 0.58 2.26
C MET A 1 18.81 2.09 2.27
N LEU A 2 17.73 2.67 1.76
CA LEU A 2 17.49 4.10 1.74
C LEU A 2 17.38 4.61 3.19
N ALA A 3 18.13 5.66 3.51
CA ALA A 3 18.02 6.30 4.82
C ALA A 3 16.66 7.02 4.94
N PRO A 4 15.92 6.85 6.06
CA PRO A 4 14.72 7.62 6.29
C PRO A 4 15.05 9.10 6.49
N LYS A 5 14.17 9.99 6.03
CA LYS A 5 14.26 11.43 6.27
C LYS A 5 14.01 11.78 7.73
N ARG A 6 13.21 10.95 8.42
CA ARG A 6 12.94 11.01 9.85
C ARG A 6 12.50 9.65 10.38
N THR A 7 12.73 9.39 11.67
CA THR A 7 12.42 8.10 12.32
C THR A 7 11.46 8.22 13.50
N ASP A 8 11.13 9.43 13.90
CA ASP A 8 10.31 9.83 15.04
C ASP A 8 8.80 9.84 14.72
N VAL A 9 8.33 8.90 13.89
CA VAL A 9 6.92 8.81 13.49
C VAL A 9 6.11 8.17 14.62
N ASP A 10 5.27 8.97 15.29
CA ASP A 10 4.26 8.49 16.25
C ASP A 10 2.94 8.20 15.53
N MET A 11 2.51 6.94 15.57
CA MET A 11 1.31 6.44 14.91
C MET A 11 0.00 6.91 15.57
N ASN A 12 0.08 7.41 16.82
CA ASN A 12 -1.07 7.96 17.52
C ASN A 12 -1.22 9.47 17.32
N SER A 13 -0.23 10.11 16.68
CA SER A 13 -0.23 11.56 16.44
C SER A 13 -1.28 12.00 15.43
N GLU A 14 -1.69 13.27 15.53
CA GLU A 14 -2.59 13.89 14.56
C GLU A 14 -1.96 13.99 13.16
N GLU A 15 -0.62 14.12 13.07
CA GLU A 15 0.11 14.06 11.78
C GLU A 15 -0.11 12.71 11.09
N PHE A 16 0.03 11.61 11.85
CA PHE A 16 -0.16 10.27 11.31
C PHE A 16 -1.59 10.03 10.87
N LYS A 17 -2.59 10.36 11.71
CA LYS A 17 -4.01 10.21 11.36
C LYS A 17 -4.37 11.01 10.11
N ALA A 18 -3.88 12.25 9.99
CA ALA A 18 -4.12 13.09 8.83
C ALA A 18 -3.48 12.51 7.55
N GLU A 19 -2.28 11.93 7.62
CA GLU A 19 -1.65 11.28 6.48
C GLU A 19 -2.30 9.93 6.16
N GLU A 20 -2.78 9.20 7.16
CA GLU A 20 -3.51 7.94 6.99
C GLU A 20 -4.78 8.16 6.17
N GLU A 21 -5.55 9.21 6.47
CA GLU A 21 -6.72 9.58 5.68
C GLU A 21 -6.37 9.91 4.22
N LYS A 22 -5.20 10.52 3.97
CA LYS A 22 -4.72 10.72 2.59
C LYS A 22 -4.32 9.40 1.93
N THR A 23 -3.74 8.47 2.69
CA THR A 23 -3.39 7.13 2.19
C THR A 23 -4.64 6.31 1.86
N LYS A 24 -5.68 6.33 2.70
CA LYS A 24 -6.99 5.69 2.42
C LYS A 24 -7.61 6.23 1.12
N LYS A 25 -7.66 7.56 0.97
CA LYS A 25 -8.14 8.20 -0.28
C LYS A 25 -7.28 7.83 -1.49
N PHE A 26 -5.97 7.70 -1.29
CA PHE A 26 -5.05 7.30 -2.34
C PHE A 26 -5.30 5.86 -2.80
N VAL A 27 -5.41 4.90 -1.88
CA VAL A 27 -5.66 3.49 -2.25
C VAL A 27 -7.05 3.30 -2.86
N GLN A 28 -8.05 4.07 -2.42
CA GLN A 28 -9.37 4.11 -3.06
C GLN A 28 -9.27 4.55 -4.53
N LYS A 29 -8.55 5.63 -4.81
CA LYS A 29 -8.34 6.09 -6.19
C LYS A 29 -7.65 5.04 -7.07
N VAL A 30 -6.74 4.24 -6.49
CA VAL A 30 -6.08 3.15 -7.22
C VAL A 30 -7.11 2.10 -7.64
N VAL A 31 -7.93 1.60 -6.72
CA VAL A 31 -8.94 0.58 -7.08
C VAL A 31 -9.95 1.13 -8.09
N ASP A 32 -10.39 2.38 -7.93
CA ASP A 32 -11.32 3.04 -8.84
C ASP A 32 -10.71 3.19 -10.25
N GLN A 33 -9.43 3.54 -10.34
CA GLN A 33 -8.72 3.75 -11.61
C GLN A 33 -8.51 2.44 -12.38
N PHE A 34 -8.18 1.35 -11.68
CA PHE A 34 -7.82 0.08 -12.30
C PHE A 34 -8.97 -0.94 -12.36
N GLY A 35 -10.13 -0.63 -11.75
CA GLY A 35 -11.23 -1.60 -11.62
C GLY A 35 -10.86 -2.79 -10.74
N TRP A 36 -9.95 -2.57 -9.79
CA TRP A 36 -9.55 -3.57 -8.80
C TRP A 36 -10.47 -3.51 -7.57
N CYS A 37 -10.23 -4.39 -6.62
CA CYS A 37 -10.90 -4.40 -5.32
C CYS A 37 -9.86 -4.50 -4.20
N PHE A 38 -10.29 -4.16 -2.99
CA PHE A 38 -9.50 -4.42 -1.80
C PHE A 38 -9.64 -5.88 -1.38
N ASN A 39 -8.61 -6.40 -0.72
CA ASN A 39 -8.74 -7.64 0.03
C ASN A 39 -9.91 -7.54 1.03
N PRO A 40 -10.81 -8.54 1.10
CA PRO A 40 -11.88 -8.53 2.09
C PRO A 40 -11.38 -8.71 3.52
N ASP A 41 -10.17 -9.24 3.71
CA ASP A 41 -9.52 -9.27 5.02
C ASP A 41 -9.14 -7.84 5.45
N LYS A 42 -9.90 -7.33 6.42
CA LYS A 42 -9.72 -5.99 6.96
C LYS A 42 -8.36 -5.82 7.64
N GLU A 43 -7.79 -6.87 8.25
CA GLU A 43 -6.50 -6.79 8.92
C GLU A 43 -5.38 -6.56 7.91
N VAL A 44 -5.46 -7.22 6.74
CA VAL A 44 -4.54 -6.98 5.61
C VAL A 44 -4.66 -5.53 5.13
N TYR A 45 -5.88 -5.05 4.90
CA TYR A 45 -6.09 -3.66 4.47
C TYR A 45 -5.51 -2.65 5.46
N ASP A 46 -5.86 -2.77 6.75
CA ASP A 46 -5.42 -1.85 7.80
C ASP A 46 -3.89 -1.86 7.94
N ALA A 47 -3.27 -3.06 7.98
CA ALA A 47 -1.82 -3.20 8.11
C ALA A 47 -1.06 -2.55 6.96
N ILE A 48 -1.52 -2.73 5.72
CA ILE A 48 -0.86 -2.15 4.54
C ILE A 48 -1.09 -0.64 4.46
N VAL A 49 -2.29 -0.13 4.74
CA VAL A 49 -2.56 1.32 4.78
C VAL A 49 -1.68 2.01 5.83
N MET A 50 -1.58 1.43 7.02
CA MET A 50 -0.72 1.90 8.10
C MET A 50 0.75 1.90 7.69
N GLY A 51 1.24 0.82 7.08
CA GLY A 51 2.62 0.71 6.59
C GLY A 51 2.95 1.73 5.48
N LEU A 52 2.05 1.91 4.51
CA LEU A 52 2.19 2.92 3.45
C LEU A 52 2.23 4.34 4.03
N THR A 53 1.40 4.62 5.04
CA THR A 53 1.36 5.91 5.74
C THR A 53 2.66 6.18 6.48
N ARG A 54 3.14 5.21 7.26
CA ARG A 54 4.44 5.30 7.94
C ARG A 54 5.57 5.55 6.95
N ASN A 55 5.62 4.79 5.86
CA ASN A 55 6.66 4.96 4.83
C ASN A 55 6.57 6.32 4.14
N LYS A 56 5.36 6.85 3.93
CA LYS A 56 5.16 8.19 3.38
C LYS A 56 5.75 9.27 4.28
N LEU A 57 5.58 9.18 5.59
CA LEU A 57 6.14 10.13 6.55
C LEU A 57 7.67 9.97 6.70
N MET A 58 8.15 8.73 6.78
CA MET A 58 9.58 8.44 6.97
C MET A 58 10.43 8.76 5.74
N TYR A 59 9.99 8.35 4.55
CA TYR A 59 10.79 8.41 3.31
C TYR A 59 10.28 9.45 2.31
N GLY A 60 9.09 10.00 2.52
CA GLY A 60 8.46 10.99 1.63
C GLY A 60 7.67 10.38 0.47
N LYS A 61 7.64 9.05 0.32
CA LYS A 61 6.86 8.31 -0.69
C LYS A 61 6.19 7.09 -0.06
N ARG A 62 5.08 6.62 -0.64
CA ARG A 62 4.37 5.41 -0.22
C ARG A 62 5.10 4.16 -0.72
N TYR A 63 6.30 3.91 -0.22
CA TYR A 63 7.00 2.65 -0.49
C TYR A 63 6.19 1.48 0.08
N CYS A 64 6.12 0.39 -0.67
CA CYS A 64 5.43 -0.83 -0.27
C CYS A 64 6.02 -1.35 1.05
N PRO A 65 5.20 -1.54 2.11
CA PRO A 65 5.72 -1.94 3.42
C PRO A 65 6.27 -3.38 3.46
N CYS A 66 5.99 -4.20 2.45
CA CYS A 66 6.52 -5.56 2.33
C CYS A 66 7.97 -5.61 1.78
N PHE A 67 8.52 -4.48 1.35
CA PHE A 67 9.87 -4.41 0.78
C PHE A 67 10.67 -3.30 1.47
N ILE A 68 11.96 -3.54 1.65
CA ILE A 68 12.88 -2.56 2.21
C ILE A 68 13.25 -1.56 1.10
N PRO A 69 13.00 -0.25 1.26
CA PRO A 69 13.43 0.74 0.28
C PRO A 69 14.95 0.77 0.17
N MET A 70 15.47 0.66 -1.05
CA MET A 70 16.90 0.68 -1.36
C MET A 70 17.35 2.04 -1.90
N GLY A 71 16.42 2.85 -2.42
CA GLY A 71 16.71 4.16 -3.00
C GLY A 71 17.04 4.12 -4.48
N ASP A 72 16.68 3.03 -5.16
CA ASP A 72 16.95 2.79 -6.56
C ASP A 72 15.64 2.66 -7.38
N LYS A 73 15.79 2.32 -8.67
CA LYS A 73 14.67 2.21 -9.61
C LYS A 73 13.81 0.95 -9.41
N GLU A 74 14.30 -0.04 -8.67
CA GLU A 74 13.59 -1.30 -8.39
C GLU A 74 12.68 -1.16 -7.16
N ASP A 75 12.80 -0.06 -6.42
CA ASP A 75 11.95 0.24 -5.28
C ASP A 75 10.46 0.22 -5.66
N ARG A 76 9.69 -0.56 -4.90
CA ARG A 76 8.25 -0.69 -5.09
C ARG A 76 7.51 0.47 -4.41
N ILE A 77 7.34 1.58 -5.13
CA ILE A 77 6.46 2.69 -4.72
C ILE A 77 5.02 2.36 -5.13
N CYS A 78 4.07 2.44 -4.20
CA CYS A 78 2.66 2.09 -4.43
C CYS A 78 1.93 3.11 -5.32
N PRO A 79 1.01 2.68 -6.23
CA PRO A 79 0.87 1.32 -6.73
C PRO A 79 2.12 0.93 -7.54
N CYS A 80 2.73 -0.20 -7.21
CA CYS A 80 4.02 -0.57 -7.79
C CYS A 80 3.86 -1.18 -9.18
N LYS A 81 4.90 -1.02 -10.01
CA LYS A 81 4.91 -1.52 -11.39
C LYS A 81 4.56 -3.02 -11.49
N PRO A 82 5.12 -3.93 -10.66
CA PRO A 82 4.71 -5.34 -10.68
C PRO A 82 3.22 -5.57 -10.41
N ALA A 83 2.65 -4.84 -9.45
CA ALA A 83 1.21 -4.93 -9.14
C ALA A 83 0.33 -4.57 -10.34
N ILE A 84 0.71 -3.52 -11.06
CA ILE A 84 0.01 -3.05 -12.27
C ILE A 84 0.22 -4.01 -13.43
N ASP A 85 1.46 -4.46 -13.64
CA ASP A 85 1.83 -5.21 -14.84
C ASP A 85 1.33 -6.67 -14.81
N HIS A 86 1.34 -7.35 -13.66
CA HIS A 86 0.99 -8.78 -13.59
C HIS A 86 0.39 -9.25 -12.26
N GLU A 87 0.89 -8.84 -11.08
CA GLU A 87 0.53 -9.53 -9.83
C GLU A 87 -0.99 -9.46 -9.52
N VAL A 88 -1.63 -8.31 -9.76
CA VAL A 88 -3.08 -8.21 -9.52
C VAL A 88 -3.87 -8.99 -10.56
N ALA A 89 -3.41 -9.04 -11.82
CA ALA A 89 -4.05 -9.88 -12.85
C ALA A 89 -4.00 -11.37 -12.47
N GLU A 90 -2.94 -11.81 -11.80
CA GLU A 90 -2.77 -13.17 -11.30
C GLU A 90 -3.56 -13.46 -10.01
N GLY A 91 -4.07 -12.43 -9.33
CA GLY A 91 -4.92 -12.58 -8.15
C GLY A 91 -4.88 -11.34 -7.26
N CYS A 92 -3.76 -11.15 -6.58
CA CYS A 92 -3.50 -10.01 -5.71
C CYS A 92 -2.06 -9.54 -5.86
N CYS A 93 -1.83 -8.24 -5.68
CA CYS A 93 -0.46 -7.73 -5.52
C CYS A 93 0.24 -8.41 -4.33
N HIS A 94 1.57 -8.40 -4.31
CA HIS A 94 2.35 -9.09 -3.28
C HIS A 94 1.93 -8.77 -1.83
N CYS A 95 1.61 -7.50 -1.55
CA CYS A 95 1.19 -7.08 -0.22
C CYS A 95 -0.28 -7.39 0.12
N GLY A 96 -1.04 -7.92 -0.83
CA GLY A 96 -2.42 -8.34 -0.63
C GLY A 96 -3.46 -7.22 -0.69
N ILE A 97 -3.10 -5.93 -0.56
CA ILE A 97 -4.10 -4.85 -0.48
C ILE A 97 -4.99 -4.71 -1.72
N PHE A 98 -4.44 -4.91 -2.93
CA PHE A 98 -5.17 -4.86 -4.19
C PHE A 98 -5.29 -6.25 -4.79
N CYS A 99 -6.51 -6.60 -5.20
CA CYS A 99 -6.82 -7.86 -5.86
C CYS A 99 -7.71 -7.61 -7.09
N ASN A 100 -7.73 -8.58 -8.01
CA ASN A 100 -8.70 -8.56 -9.10
C ASN A 100 -10.10 -8.96 -8.59
N PRO A 101 -11.17 -8.57 -9.29
CA PRO A 101 -12.54 -8.83 -8.85
C PRO A 101 -12.90 -10.31 -8.65
N GLU A 102 -12.24 -11.22 -9.38
CA GLU A 102 -12.45 -12.67 -9.22
C GLU A 102 -11.87 -13.15 -7.88
N LYS A 103 -10.63 -12.75 -7.57
CA LYS A 103 -9.93 -13.15 -6.36
C LYS A 103 -10.59 -12.57 -5.10
N CYS A 104 -11.12 -11.35 -5.14
CA CYS A 104 -11.86 -10.81 -3.99
C CYS A 104 -13.07 -11.67 -3.64
N LYS A 105 -13.86 -12.11 -4.63
CA LYS A 105 -15.02 -12.98 -4.40
C LYS A 105 -14.63 -14.33 -3.81
N GLU A 106 -13.49 -14.88 -4.23
CA GLU A 106 -12.96 -16.12 -3.67
C GLU A 106 -12.59 -15.96 -2.19
N LEU A 107 -12.00 -14.82 -1.81
CA LEU A 107 -11.58 -14.53 -0.45
C LEU A 107 -12.74 -14.17 0.50
N GLU A 108 -13.91 -13.83 -0.02
CA GLU A 108 -15.13 -13.55 0.77
C GLU A 108 -15.89 -14.83 1.18
N GLY A 109 -15.59 -15.98 0.56
CA GLY A 109 -16.26 -17.27 0.77
C GLY A 109 -15.49 -18.21 1.69
#